data_AF-A0A8T4RXZ2-F1
#
_entry.id   AF-A0A8T4RXZ2-F1
#
_cell.length_a   1.000
_cell.length_b   1.000
_cell.length_c   1.000
_cell.angle_alpha   90.00
_cell.angle_beta   90.00
_cell.angle_gamma   90.00
#
_symmetry.space_group_name_H-M   'P 1'
#
loop_
_entity.id
_entity.type
_entity.pdbx_description
1 polymer ?
#
loop_
_entity_poly.entity_id
_entity_poly.type
_entity_poly.pdbx_seq_one_letter_code
_entity_poly.pdbx_strand_id
1 'polypeptide(L)'
;MEQINLQPIGFAKNNIKEARFGNFADETSEIIVDEKFTEALKGIDDYSHVIIVYWMDKVGKHVITHRPQGNPEVPIVGIFSCRCPQRPNPIAITTVRLIGHDGNKIKVKGLDILDGTPVIDIKPYWPQYDKVEQAKIPDWVNKLEF
;
A
#
# COMPACT_ATOMS: atom_id res chain seq x y z
N MET A 1 22.49 -14.29 -2.22
CA MET A 1 22.06 -13.30 -1.22
C MET A 1 21.34 -14.04 -0.12
N GLU A 2 21.41 -13.55 1.11
CA GLU A 2 20.68 -14.11 2.24
C GLU A 2 19.16 -13.91 2.05
N GLN A 3 18.37 -14.90 2.47
CA GLN A 3 16.93 -14.84 2.38
C GLN A 3 16.36 -14.07 3.58
N ILE A 4 15.48 -13.11 3.31
CA ILE A 4 14.73 -12.40 4.33
C ILE A 4 13.35 -13.04 4.45
N ASN A 5 12.95 -13.40 5.68
CA ASN A 5 11.61 -13.92 5.97
C ASN A 5 10.79 -12.83 6.66
N LEU A 6 9.60 -12.56 6.14
CA LEU A 6 8.66 -11.60 6.70
C LEU A 6 7.49 -12.35 7.36
N GLN A 7 7.05 -11.85 8.51
CA GLN A 7 5.83 -12.30 9.16
C GLN A 7 4.81 -11.15 9.12
N PRO A 8 3.57 -11.39 8.65
CA PRO A 8 2.53 -10.38 8.74
C PRO A 8 2.26 -9.96 10.19
N ILE A 9 2.00 -8.68 10.40
CA ILE A 9 1.57 -8.13 11.69
C ILE A 9 0.05 -8.08 11.82
N GLY A 10 -0.67 -8.33 10.72
CA GLY A 10 -2.12 -8.23 10.65
C GLY A 10 -2.63 -8.43 9.23
N PHE A 11 -3.90 -8.09 9.00
CA PHE A 11 -4.54 -8.18 7.69
C PHE A 11 -5.55 -7.04 7.48
N ALA A 12 -5.80 -6.71 6.22
CA ALA A 12 -6.86 -5.77 5.86
C ALA A 12 -8.24 -6.46 5.88
N LYS A 13 -9.26 -5.70 6.31
CA LYS A 13 -10.67 -6.07 6.29
C LYS A 13 -11.47 -4.95 5.63
N ASN A 14 -12.07 -5.25 4.48
CA ASN A 14 -12.87 -4.30 3.70
C ASN A 14 -13.81 -5.00 2.68
N ASN A 15 -14.47 -4.22 1.83
CA ASN A 15 -15.41 -4.72 0.80
C ASN A 15 -14.77 -4.87 -0.59
N ILE A 16 -13.45 -4.69 -0.72
CA ILE A 16 -12.73 -4.71 -2.00
C ILE A 16 -12.28 -6.14 -2.27
N LYS A 17 -13.04 -6.89 -3.07
CA LYS A 17 -12.76 -8.31 -3.37
C LYS A 17 -12.02 -8.53 -4.68
N GLU A 18 -12.11 -7.56 -5.59
CA GLU A 18 -11.54 -7.63 -6.94
C GLU A 18 -10.57 -6.47 -7.17
N ALA A 19 -9.51 -6.74 -7.92
CA ALA A 19 -8.52 -5.73 -8.29
C ALA A 19 -9.12 -4.75 -9.30
N ARG A 20 -8.87 -3.46 -9.09
CA ARG A 20 -9.25 -2.36 -9.99
C ARG A 20 -8.20 -1.26 -9.96
N PHE A 21 -8.26 -0.35 -10.92
CA PHE A 21 -7.44 0.86 -10.91
C PHE A 21 -8.24 2.04 -10.36
N GLY A 22 -7.56 2.84 -9.55
CA GLY A 22 -8.09 4.06 -8.96
C GLY A 22 -9.37 3.94 -8.14
N ASN A 23 -9.95 5.10 -7.83
CA ASN A 23 -11.19 5.22 -7.05
C ASN A 23 -11.12 4.56 -5.65
N PHE A 24 -9.98 4.70 -4.97
CA PHE A 24 -9.81 4.24 -3.58
C PHE A 24 -9.92 5.37 -2.56
N ALA A 25 -9.92 6.63 -2.99
CA ALA A 25 -9.90 7.80 -2.11
C ALA A 25 -11.03 7.80 -1.06
N ASP A 26 -12.20 7.28 -1.41
CA ASP A 26 -13.35 7.17 -0.50
C ASP A 26 -13.50 5.82 0.20
N GLU A 27 -12.68 4.83 -0.17
CA GLU A 27 -12.73 3.50 0.42
C GLU A 27 -12.22 3.52 1.87
N THR A 28 -13.00 2.88 2.74
CA THR A 28 -12.65 2.70 4.15
C THR A 28 -12.22 1.25 4.36
N SER A 29 -11.08 1.08 5.02
CA SER A 29 -10.57 -0.24 5.40
C SER A 29 -10.27 -0.27 6.89
N GLU A 30 -10.46 -1.44 7.50
CA GLU A 30 -9.89 -1.74 8.81
C GLU A 30 -8.62 -2.57 8.62
N ILE A 31 -7.59 -2.27 9.39
CA ILE A 31 -6.43 -3.13 9.54
C ILE A 31 -6.57 -3.80 10.90
N ILE A 32 -6.68 -5.13 10.89
CA ILE A 32 -6.75 -5.95 12.08
C ILE A 32 -5.33 -6.41 12.40
N VAL A 33 -4.71 -5.77 13.37
CA VAL A 33 -3.37 -6.09 13.86
C VAL A 33 -3.46 -7.30 14.79
N ASP A 34 -2.49 -8.21 14.77
CA ASP A 34 -2.38 -9.30 15.75
C ASP A 34 -2.38 -8.71 17.17
N GLU A 35 -3.21 -9.27 18.05
CA GLU A 35 -3.44 -8.74 19.40
C GLU A 35 -2.15 -8.58 20.21
N LYS A 36 -1.13 -9.42 19.95
CA LYS A 36 0.18 -9.30 20.63
C LYS A 36 0.92 -7.99 20.32
N PHE A 37 0.54 -7.30 19.25
CA PHE A 37 1.10 -6.00 18.86
C PHE A 37 0.17 -4.82 19.20
N THR A 38 -0.93 -5.02 19.93
CA THR A 38 -1.87 -3.94 20.28
C THR A 38 -1.18 -2.74 20.94
N GLU A 39 -0.30 -3.00 21.92
CA GLU A 39 0.45 -1.94 22.62
C GLU A 39 1.39 -1.15 21.70
N ALA A 40 1.79 -1.71 20.55
CA ALA A 40 2.63 -1.02 19.56
C ALA A 40 1.88 0.11 18.83
N LEU A 41 0.55 0.19 18.97
CA LEU A 41 -0.29 1.25 18.38
C LEU A 41 -0.41 2.49 19.27
N LYS A 42 0.14 2.47 20.49
CA LYS A 42 0.06 3.59 21.42
C LYS A 42 0.61 4.88 20.79
N GLY A 43 -0.22 5.93 20.76
CA GLY A 43 0.12 7.24 20.19
C GLY A 43 -0.12 7.38 18.69
N ILE A 44 -0.66 6.37 18.01
CA ILE A 44 -0.94 6.44 16.57
C ILE A 44 -1.98 7.52 16.22
N ASP A 45 -2.93 7.80 17.12
CA ASP A 45 -3.99 8.80 16.91
C ASP A 45 -3.49 10.26 16.87
N ASP A 46 -2.26 10.52 17.32
CA ASP A 46 -1.63 11.85 17.18
C ASP A 46 -1.31 12.18 15.70
N TYR A 47 -1.35 11.18 14.81
CA TYR A 47 -1.09 11.32 13.39
C TYR A 47 -2.38 11.38 12.57
N SER A 48 -2.46 12.31 11.62
CA SER A 48 -3.57 12.35 10.67
C SER A 48 -3.44 11.31 9.54
N HIS A 49 -2.23 10.86 9.26
CA HIS A 49 -1.90 9.95 8.17
C HIS A 49 -0.86 8.92 8.60
N VAL A 50 -0.99 7.73 8.05
CA VAL A 50 -0.06 6.62 8.24
C VAL A 50 0.28 6.01 6.89
N ILE A 51 1.43 5.35 6.84
CA ILE A 51 1.93 4.59 5.71
C ILE A 51 1.71 3.12 6.03
N ILE A 52 0.93 2.45 5.19
CA ILE A 52 0.67 1.01 5.31
C ILE A 52 1.58 0.28 4.33
N VAL A 53 2.34 -0.69 4.82
CA VAL A 53 3.17 -1.59 4.01
C VAL A 53 2.53 -2.97 4.04
N TYR A 54 2.24 -3.52 2.87
CA TYR A 54 1.46 -4.75 2.76
C TYR A 54 2.00 -5.66 1.66
N TRP A 55 1.68 -6.96 1.77
CA TRP A 55 2.14 -7.99 0.86
C TRP A 55 1.00 -8.41 -0.07
N MET A 56 1.12 -8.12 -1.36
CA MET A 56 0.11 -8.49 -2.36
C MET A 56 0.19 -9.99 -2.67
N ASP A 57 -0.43 -10.78 -1.79
CA ASP A 57 -0.39 -12.24 -1.72
C ASP A 57 -1.02 -12.95 -2.93
N LYS A 58 -1.90 -12.25 -3.66
CA LYS A 58 -2.61 -12.80 -4.84
C LYS A 58 -1.91 -12.53 -6.16
N VAL A 59 -0.71 -11.94 -6.14
CA VAL A 59 0.05 -11.61 -7.34
C VAL A 59 0.71 -12.85 -7.92
N GLY A 60 0.62 -13.01 -9.23
CA GLY A 60 1.29 -14.08 -9.96
C GLY A 60 2.81 -13.90 -10.04
N LYS A 61 3.43 -14.56 -11.03
CA LYS A 61 4.88 -14.47 -11.25
C LYS A 61 5.32 -13.02 -11.49
N HIS A 62 6.50 -12.69 -10.96
CA HIS A 62 7.14 -11.41 -11.23
C HIS A 62 7.52 -11.28 -12.71
N VAL A 63 7.61 -10.04 -13.17
CA VAL A 63 8.05 -9.70 -14.52
C VAL A 63 9.21 -8.72 -14.45
N ILE A 64 10.06 -8.71 -15.49
CA ILE A 64 11.20 -7.77 -15.57
C ILE A 64 10.76 -6.42 -16.13
N THR A 65 9.85 -6.44 -17.10
CA THR A 65 9.27 -5.25 -17.73
C THR A 65 7.75 -5.37 -17.76
N HIS A 66 7.07 -4.23 -17.77
CA HIS A 66 5.61 -4.18 -17.77
C HIS A 66 5.12 -2.89 -18.45
N ARG A 67 3.92 -2.95 -19.03
CA ARG A 67 3.20 -1.76 -19.51
C ARG A 67 2.20 -1.35 -18.43
N PRO A 68 2.42 -0.25 -17.69
CA PRO A 68 1.57 0.13 -16.57
C PRO A 68 0.07 0.15 -16.94
N GLN A 69 -0.75 -0.51 -16.13
CA GLN A 69 -2.21 -0.67 -16.32
C GLN A 69 -2.61 -1.28 -17.68
N GLY A 70 -1.67 -1.87 -18.43
CA GLY A 70 -1.92 -2.31 -19.81
C GLY A 70 -2.17 -1.16 -20.80
N ASN A 71 -1.96 0.10 -20.40
CA ASN A 71 -2.35 1.25 -21.19
C ASN A 71 -1.51 1.37 -22.49
N PRO A 72 -2.12 1.36 -23.68
CA PRO A 72 -1.39 1.42 -24.95
C PRO A 72 -0.63 2.76 -25.16
N GLU A 73 -1.06 3.83 -24.49
CA GLU A 73 -0.51 5.20 -24.60
C GLU A 73 0.74 5.46 -23.74
N VAL A 74 1.18 4.46 -22.96
CA VAL A 74 2.36 4.54 -22.09
C VAL A 74 3.44 3.55 -22.52
N PRO A 75 4.74 3.83 -22.29
CA PRO A 75 5.81 2.92 -22.69
C PRO A 75 5.82 1.62 -21.85
N ILE A 76 6.45 0.58 -22.40
CA ILE A 76 6.91 -0.55 -21.59
C ILE A 76 8.12 -0.06 -20.79
N VAL A 77 8.09 -0.26 -19.47
CA VAL A 77 9.17 0.16 -18.56
C VAL A 77 9.63 -1.03 -17.71
N GLY A 78 10.81 -0.92 -17.10
CA GLY A 78 11.27 -1.88 -16.10
C GLY A 78 10.31 -1.92 -14.91
N ILE A 79 10.12 -3.08 -14.27
CA ILE A 79 9.19 -3.24 -13.16
C ILE A 79 9.47 -2.26 -12.00
N PHE A 80 10.74 -1.88 -11.80
CA PHE A 80 11.14 -0.91 -10.78
C PHE A 80 10.85 0.55 -11.15
N SER A 81 10.54 0.84 -12.42
CA SER A 81 10.16 2.17 -12.90
C SER A 81 8.64 2.43 -12.84
N CYS A 82 7.85 1.48 -12.35
CA CYS A 82 6.42 1.61 -12.13
C CYS A 82 6.00 0.99 -10.78
N ARG A 83 4.72 1.15 -10.42
CA ARG A 83 4.12 0.61 -9.19
C ARG A 83 3.30 -0.68 -9.41
N CYS A 84 3.55 -1.38 -10.52
CA CYS A 84 2.81 -2.61 -10.82
C CYS A 84 3.15 -3.72 -9.82
N PRO A 85 2.19 -4.62 -9.53
CA PRO A 85 2.28 -5.51 -8.39
C PRO A 85 3.19 -6.73 -8.61
N GLN A 86 3.44 -7.13 -9.87
CA GLN A 86 4.26 -8.29 -10.30
C GLN A 86 5.76 -8.08 -10.10
N ARG A 87 6.16 -7.70 -8.90
CA ARG A 87 7.54 -7.42 -8.48
C ARG A 87 8.18 -8.69 -7.90
N PRO A 88 9.53 -8.78 -7.85
CA PRO A 88 10.21 -9.89 -7.19
C PRO A 88 9.76 -10.11 -5.75
N ASN A 89 9.53 -9.02 -5.00
CA ASN A 89 8.85 -9.01 -3.73
C ASN A 89 7.61 -8.10 -3.88
N PRO A 90 6.37 -8.63 -3.89
CA PRO A 90 5.15 -7.87 -4.12
C PRO A 90 4.74 -7.04 -2.88
N ILE A 91 5.67 -6.24 -2.38
CA ILE A 91 5.48 -5.29 -1.30
C ILE A 91 4.90 -4.01 -1.89
N ALA A 92 3.77 -3.57 -1.37
CA ALA A 92 3.12 -2.32 -1.71
C ALA A 92 3.12 -1.37 -0.50
N ILE A 93 2.93 -0.09 -0.79
CA ILE A 93 3.00 1.00 0.16
C ILE A 93 1.98 2.07 -0.21
N THR A 94 1.17 2.46 0.77
CA THR A 94 0.13 3.48 0.58
C THR A 94 0.07 4.40 1.80
N THR A 95 0.16 5.70 1.55
CA THR A 95 -0.11 6.72 2.57
C THR A 95 -1.62 6.97 2.61
N VAL A 96 -2.22 6.77 3.77
CA VAL A 96 -3.68 6.81 3.96
C VAL A 96 -4.04 7.73 5.12
N ARG A 97 -5.26 8.25 5.09
CA ARG A 97 -5.80 9.03 6.21
C ARG A 97 -6.16 8.08 7.36
N LEU A 98 -5.64 8.36 8.55
CA LEU A 98 -6.07 7.71 9.77
C LEU A 98 -7.43 8.29 10.20
N ILE A 99 -8.42 7.42 10.39
CA ILE A 99 -9.71 7.82 10.97
C ILE A 99 -9.66 7.68 12.51
N GLY A 100 -8.96 6.65 12.99
CA GLY A 100 -8.71 6.37 14.40
C GLY A 100 -8.42 4.88 14.61
N HIS A 101 -8.20 4.47 15.85
CA HIS A 101 -8.08 3.06 16.21
C HIS A 101 -8.94 2.70 17.44
N ASP A 102 -9.28 1.41 17.56
CA ASP A 102 -9.94 0.82 18.72
C ASP A 102 -9.30 -0.54 19.01
N GLY A 103 -8.57 -0.63 20.11
CA GLY A 103 -7.74 -1.80 20.43
C GLY A 103 -6.74 -2.10 19.30
N ASN A 104 -6.80 -3.31 18.75
CA ASN A 104 -5.93 -3.78 17.67
C ASN A 104 -6.45 -3.44 16.26
N LYS A 105 -7.51 -2.64 16.13
CA LYS A 105 -8.16 -2.31 14.86
C LYS A 105 -7.90 -0.87 14.50
N ILE A 106 -7.32 -0.65 13.32
CA ILE A 106 -7.03 0.70 12.81
C ILE A 106 -7.96 0.96 11.64
N LYS A 107 -8.70 2.06 11.69
CA LYS A 107 -9.60 2.48 10.61
C LYS A 107 -8.93 3.54 9.76
N VAL A 108 -8.87 3.31 8.45
CA VAL A 108 -8.20 4.20 7.49
C VAL A 108 -9.08 4.47 6.28
N LYS A 109 -8.80 5.58 5.59
CA LYS A 109 -9.46 5.99 4.34
C LYS A 109 -8.44 6.19 3.23
N GLY A 110 -8.73 5.70 2.02
CA GLY A 110 -7.84 5.83 0.86
C GLY A 110 -6.95 4.62 0.59
N LEU A 111 -7.17 3.48 1.25
CA LEU A 111 -6.32 2.29 1.11
C LEU A 111 -6.72 1.45 -0.12
N ASP A 112 -5.76 1.19 -1.00
CA ASP A 112 -5.88 0.45 -2.26
C ASP A 112 -5.47 -1.03 -2.09
N ILE A 113 -6.20 -1.73 -1.23
CA ILE A 113 -5.90 -3.11 -0.84
C ILE A 113 -7.12 -4.02 -0.93
N LEU A 114 -6.89 -5.30 -1.28
CA LEU A 114 -7.94 -6.30 -1.24
C LEU A 114 -8.24 -6.75 0.20
N ASP A 115 -9.46 -7.21 0.42
CA ASP A 115 -9.83 -7.85 1.67
C ASP A 115 -8.99 -9.11 1.91
N GLY A 116 -8.55 -9.27 3.16
CA GLY A 116 -7.72 -10.35 3.63
C GLY A 116 -6.23 -10.19 3.32
N THR A 117 -5.81 -9.13 2.62
CA THR A 117 -4.39 -8.96 2.27
C THR A 117 -3.52 -8.77 3.53
N PRO A 118 -2.39 -9.49 3.64
CA PRO A 118 -1.48 -9.37 4.77
C PRO A 118 -0.82 -7.99 4.87
N VAL A 119 -0.82 -7.42 6.08
CA VAL A 119 -0.10 -6.19 6.41
C VAL A 119 1.24 -6.56 7.04
N ILE A 120 2.30 -5.93 6.58
CA ILE A 120 3.69 -6.18 7.00
C ILE A 120 4.16 -5.13 8.00
N ASP A 121 3.78 -3.87 7.81
CA ASP A 121 4.26 -2.77 8.65
C ASP A 121 3.31 -1.56 8.59
N ILE A 122 3.38 -0.71 9.62
CA ILE A 122 2.63 0.55 9.74
C ILE A 122 3.59 1.61 10.25
N LYS A 123 3.67 2.75 9.55
CA LYS A 123 4.52 3.87 9.96
C LYS A 123 3.74 5.18 10.01
N PRO A 124 4.05 6.10 10.92
CA PRO A 124 3.50 7.45 10.84
C PRO A 124 3.99 8.14 9.56
N TYR A 125 3.14 8.97 8.95
CA TYR A 125 3.58 9.89 7.90
C TYR A 125 4.25 11.12 8.54
N TRP A 126 5.48 11.39 8.14
CA TRP A 126 6.28 12.53 8.60
C TRP A 126 6.68 13.41 7.42
N PRO A 127 6.08 14.60 7.25
CA PRO A 127 6.41 15.49 6.13
C PRO A 127 7.91 15.76 5.96
N GLN A 128 8.67 15.82 7.04
CA GLN A 128 10.11 16.04 7.05
C GLN A 128 10.90 14.91 6.36
N TYR A 129 10.36 13.69 6.34
CA TYR A 129 10.96 12.53 5.70
C TYR A 129 10.29 12.18 4.36
N ASP A 130 8.97 12.32 4.29
CA ASP A 130 8.16 11.74 3.21
C ASP A 130 7.76 12.77 2.13
N LYS A 131 7.70 14.07 2.45
CA LYS A 131 7.27 15.10 1.50
C LYS A 131 8.45 15.56 0.64
N VAL A 132 8.27 15.50 -0.69
CA VAL A 132 9.22 16.05 -1.67
C VAL A 132 8.50 17.10 -2.52
N GLU A 133 8.84 18.39 -2.34
CA GLU A 133 8.06 19.49 -2.93
C GLU A 133 8.20 19.60 -4.45
N GLN A 134 9.37 19.27 -5.01
CA GLN A 134 9.67 19.40 -6.44
C GLN A 134 10.01 18.04 -7.06
N ALA A 135 9.24 17.01 -6.69
CA ALA A 135 9.38 15.69 -7.25
C ALA A 135 9.13 15.72 -8.78
N LYS A 136 10.04 15.11 -9.55
CA LYS A 136 9.88 14.94 -10.99
C LYS A 136 9.35 13.54 -11.28
N ILE A 137 8.34 13.45 -12.14
CA ILE A 137 7.81 12.19 -12.68
C ILE A 137 7.85 12.20 -14.21
N PRO A 138 7.89 11.02 -14.87
CA PRO A 138 7.71 10.95 -16.32
C PRO A 138 6.30 11.37 -16.76
N ASP A 139 6.18 12.02 -17.92
CA ASP A 139 4.89 12.53 -18.43
C ASP A 139 3.83 11.44 -18.61
N TRP A 140 4.24 10.22 -18.95
CA TRP A 140 3.31 9.10 -19.15
C TRP A 140 2.58 8.68 -17.87
N VAL A 141 3.08 9.04 -16.68
CA VAL A 141 2.39 8.75 -15.40
C VAL A 141 1.05 9.47 -15.34
N ASN A 142 0.95 10.67 -15.92
CA ASN A 142 -0.30 11.44 -15.95
C ASN A 142 -1.38 10.82 -16.86
N LYS A 143 -1.06 9.76 -17.61
CA LYS A 143 -2.01 9.01 -18.42
C LYS A 143 -2.59 7.78 -17.70
N LEU A 144 -2.22 7.56 -16.44
CA LEU A 144 -2.68 6.43 -15.63
C LEU A 144 -3.88 6.81 -14.76
N GLU A 145 -4.65 5.80 -14.37
CA GLU A 145 -5.80 5.93 -13.46
C GLU A 145 -5.34 5.82 -11.99
N PHE A 146 -5.86 6.71 -11.12
CA PHE A 146 -5.53 6.82 -9.70
C PHE A 146 -6.78 6.91 -8.81
#